data_AF-A0A1X7SXB2-F1
#
_entry.id   AF-A0A1X7SXB2-F1
#
_cell.length_a   1.000
_cell.length_b   1.000
_cell.length_c   1.000
_cell.angle_alpha   90.00
_cell.angle_beta   90.00
_cell.angle_gamma   90.00
#
_symmetry.space_group_name_H-M   'P 1'
#
loop_
_entity.id
_entity.type
_entity.pdbx_description
1 polymer ?
#
loop_
_entity_poly.entity_id
_entity_poly.type
_entity_poly.pdbx_seq_one_letter_code
_entity_poly.pdbx_strand_id
1 'polypeptide(L)'
;MIVSIDGRSLIGVRHYEVARLLKELPRYYSFDMTLVEPRKAFAVAPRGLGQSNLKPVSKLLDDPSSSVSDTASLSSSNTERPPTLRLKSDGQALIEEAMTSWTKQTVERVDDLLESFMGIRDNQLAHVIVDLARDKSSVDEFIETVASSSSLGHFQFPPDFITELWSVIR
;
A
#
# COMPACT_ATOMS: atom_id res chain seq x y z
N MET A 1 17.21 -19.86 -10.63
CA MET A 1 17.86 -19.59 -11.93
C MET A 1 18.35 -20.90 -12.53
N ILE A 2 18.09 -21.15 -13.82
CA ILE A 2 18.60 -22.33 -14.52
C ILE A 2 20.04 -22.05 -14.94
N VAL A 3 20.98 -22.89 -14.49
CA VAL A 3 22.41 -22.75 -14.78
C VAL A 3 22.83 -23.64 -15.94
N SER A 4 22.32 -24.88 -16.00
CA SER A 4 22.62 -25.83 -17.07
C SER A 4 21.55 -26.89 -17.25
N ILE A 5 21.46 -27.43 -18.46
CA ILE A 5 20.68 -28.63 -18.83
C ILE A 5 21.63 -29.64 -19.47
N ASP A 6 21.66 -30.88 -18.98
CA ASP A 6 22.54 -31.97 -19.43
C ASP A 6 24.02 -31.55 -19.53
N GLY A 7 24.49 -30.78 -18.55
CA GLY A 7 25.86 -30.25 -18.49
C GLY A 7 26.14 -29.07 -19.42
N ARG A 8 25.18 -28.65 -20.26
CA ARG A 8 25.32 -27.46 -21.13
C ARG A 8 25.01 -26.20 -20.34
N SER A 9 26.00 -25.31 -20.24
CA SER A 9 25.83 -24.01 -19.56
C SER A 9 24.80 -23.12 -20.27
N LEU A 10 23.90 -22.53 -19.49
CA LEU A 10 22.84 -21.62 -19.92
C LEU A 10 23.01 -20.21 -19.32
N ILE A 11 24.18 -19.91 -18.76
CA ILE A 11 24.50 -18.58 -18.25
C ILE A 11 24.61 -17.60 -19.43
N GLY A 12 23.79 -16.55 -19.42
CA GLY A 12 23.73 -15.54 -20.49
C GLY A 12 22.76 -15.88 -21.63
N VAL A 13 22.15 -17.07 -21.61
CA VAL A 13 21.16 -17.51 -22.60
C VAL A 13 19.81 -16.82 -22.33
N ARG A 14 19.13 -16.35 -23.40
CA ARG A 14 17.84 -15.67 -23.24
C ARG A 14 16.75 -16.68 -22.85
N HIS A 15 15.76 -16.24 -22.08
CA HIS A 15 14.72 -17.11 -21.52
C HIS A 15 13.98 -17.95 -22.58
N TYR A 16 13.75 -17.41 -23.78
CA TYR A 16 13.06 -18.14 -24.85
C TYR A 16 13.92 -19.26 -25.47
N GLU A 17 15.26 -19.16 -25.44
CA GLU A 17 16.17 -20.20 -25.93
C GLU A 17 16.21 -21.37 -24.96
N VAL A 18 16.25 -21.08 -23.66
CA VAL A 18 16.10 -22.10 -22.61
C VAL A 18 14.76 -22.83 -22.75
N ALA A 19 13.67 -22.09 -22.97
CA ALA A 19 12.36 -22.69 -23.20
C ALA A 19 12.32 -23.57 -24.47
N ARG A 20 13.00 -23.16 -25.54
CA ARG A 20 13.12 -23.96 -26.78
C ARG A 20 13.89 -25.26 -26.55
N LEU A 21 15.02 -25.20 -25.84
CA LEU A 21 15.79 -26.40 -25.47
C LEU A 21 14.93 -27.37 -24.67
N LEU A 22 14.20 -26.87 -23.67
CA LEU A 22 13.27 -27.69 -22.88
C LEU A 22 12.15 -28.31 -23.73
N LYS A 23 11.66 -27.59 -24.75
CA LYS A 23 10.64 -28.08 -25.67
C LYS A 23 11.16 -29.18 -26.60
N GLU A 24 12.43 -29.11 -26.97
CA GLU A 24 13.08 -30.04 -27.92
C GLU A 24 13.66 -31.29 -27.23
N LEU A 25 13.62 -31.38 -25.89
CA LEU A 25 14.09 -32.56 -25.16
C LEU A 25 13.31 -33.83 -25.54
N PRO A 26 13.99 -34.99 -25.66
CA PRO A 26 13.33 -36.26 -25.93
C PRO A 26 12.29 -36.57 -24.85
N ARG A 27 11.06 -36.85 -25.27
CA ARG A 27 9.99 -37.26 -24.36
C ARG A 27 10.31 -38.66 -23.82
N TYR A 28 9.94 -38.90 -22.57
CA TYR A 28 10.17 -40.17 -21.87
C TYR A 28 11.64 -40.47 -21.53
N TYR A 29 12.53 -39.49 -21.66
CA TYR A 29 13.91 -39.55 -21.16
C TYR A 29 14.09 -38.60 -19.98
N SER A 30 14.95 -39.00 -19.03
CA SER A 30 15.42 -38.13 -17.96
C SER A 30 16.49 -37.18 -18.49
N PHE A 31 16.52 -35.97 -17.95
CA PHE A 31 17.55 -34.96 -18.20
C PHE A 31 17.97 -34.35 -16.87
N ASP A 32 19.20 -33.87 -16.80
CA ASP A 32 19.74 -33.25 -15.60
C ASP A 32 19.66 -31.73 -15.69
N MET A 33 19.19 -31.07 -14.64
CA MET A 33 19.12 -29.61 -14.58
C MET A 33 19.80 -29.10 -13.31
N THR A 34 20.74 -28.18 -13.49
CA THR A 34 21.38 -27.49 -12.39
C THR A 34 20.68 -26.17 -12.13
N LEU A 35 20.18 -25.99 -10.91
CA LEU A 35 19.43 -24.82 -10.48
C LEU A 35 20.17 -24.10 -9.36
N VAL A 36 20.12 -22.77 -9.39
CA VAL A 36 20.48 -21.91 -8.25
C VAL A 36 19.19 -21.35 -7.66
N GLU A 37 18.87 -21.74 -6.44
CA GLU A 37 17.76 -21.17 -5.70
C GLU A 37 18.11 -19.75 -5.22
N PRO A 38 17.20 -18.77 -5.36
CA PRO A 38 17.42 -17.46 -4.76
C PRO A 38 17.49 -17.59 -3.23
N ARG A 39 18.35 -16.78 -2.59
CA ARG A 39 18.39 -16.70 -1.13
C ARG A 39 17.05 -16.15 -0.64
N LYS A 40 16.26 -16.99 0.02
CA LYS A 40 15.05 -16.55 0.73
C LYS A 40 15.47 -16.00 2.08
N ALA A 41 15.00 -14.81 2.42
CA ALA A 41 15.04 -14.39 3.82
C ALA A 41 14.17 -15.34 4.64
N PHE A 42 14.56 -15.65 5.89
CA PHE A 42 13.60 -16.14 6.88
C PHE A 42 12.41 -15.18 6.88
N ALA A 43 11.19 -15.65 7.16
CA ALA A 43 10.02 -14.80 7.25
C ALA A 43 10.27 -13.68 8.28
N VAL A 44 10.84 -12.57 7.83
CA VAL A 44 11.04 -11.37 8.61
C VAL A 44 9.64 -10.77 8.62
N ALA A 45 8.93 -10.99 9.73
CA ALA A 45 7.77 -10.18 10.07
C ALA A 45 8.13 -8.72 9.77
N PRO A 46 7.23 -7.92 9.16
CA PRO A 46 7.54 -6.58 8.73
C PRO A 46 8.18 -5.82 9.88
N ARG A 47 9.46 -5.50 9.75
CA ARG A 47 10.16 -4.61 10.68
C ARG A 47 9.69 -3.19 10.38
N GLY A 48 8.48 -2.89 10.85
CA GLY A 48 7.83 -1.59 10.80
C GLY A 48 7.49 -1.01 12.18
N LEU A 49 7.94 -1.63 13.26
CA LEU A 49 7.84 -1.07 14.62
C LEU A 49 9.21 -0.52 15.03
N GLY A 50 9.63 0.54 14.34
CA GLY A 50 10.78 1.36 14.72
C GLY A 50 10.29 2.73 15.16
N GLN A 51 10.16 2.91 16.46
CA GLN A 51 9.91 4.19 17.12
C GLN A 51 10.90 5.26 16.61
N SER A 52 10.47 6.17 15.73
CA SER A 52 11.19 7.41 15.50
C SER A 52 10.69 8.45 16.51
N ASN A 53 11.38 8.48 17.64
CA ASN A 53 11.39 9.61 18.56
C ASN A 53 11.93 10.83 17.81
N LEU A 54 11.07 11.56 17.10
CA LEU A 54 11.43 12.82 16.46
C LEU A 54 11.42 13.92 17.53
N LYS A 55 12.60 14.20 18.10
CA LYS A 55 12.87 15.48 18.76
C LYS A 55 12.67 16.62 17.74
N PRO A 56 12.02 17.73 18.10
CA PRO A 56 11.86 18.87 17.20
C PRO A 56 13.21 19.58 17.04
N VAL A 57 13.81 19.51 15.85
CA VAL A 57 15.00 20.29 15.51
C VAL A 57 14.54 21.66 15.01
N SER A 58 14.49 22.62 15.92
CA SER A 58 14.68 24.02 15.56
C SER A 58 16.18 24.23 15.33
N LYS A 59 16.58 24.45 14.07
CA LYS A 59 17.63 25.42 13.70
C LYS A 59 17.77 25.54 12.19
N LEU A 60 17.77 26.80 11.81
CA LEU A 60 17.97 27.37 10.50
C LEU A 60 19.46 27.29 10.08
N LEU A 61 19.63 27.16 8.75
CA LEU A 61 20.74 27.58 7.88
C LEU A 61 21.98 26.66 7.70
N ASP A 62 22.31 26.55 6.40
CA ASP A 62 23.61 26.33 5.73
C ASP A 62 23.94 24.96 5.09
N ASP A 63 24.28 25.06 3.80
CA ASP A 63 24.99 24.18 2.84
C ASP A 63 24.24 23.22 1.87
N PRO A 64 24.42 23.39 0.52
CA PRO A 64 23.86 22.53 -0.52
C PRO A 64 24.94 21.62 -1.14
N SER A 65 25.03 20.35 -0.74
CA SER A 65 25.59 19.28 -1.61
C SER A 65 25.47 17.91 -0.95
N SER A 66 24.55 17.07 -1.45
CA SER A 66 24.82 15.65 -1.66
C SER A 66 23.62 15.01 -2.36
N SER A 67 23.84 14.66 -3.61
CA SER A 67 23.00 13.79 -4.40
C SER A 67 22.86 12.43 -3.71
N VAL A 68 21.73 12.20 -3.05
CA VAL A 68 21.31 10.86 -2.64
C VAL A 68 20.32 10.33 -3.67
N SER A 69 20.82 9.39 -4.47
CA SER A 69 20.07 8.58 -5.40
C SER A 69 19.17 7.62 -4.64
N ASP A 70 17.94 8.03 -4.37
CA ASP A 70 16.90 7.13 -3.85
C ASP A 70 16.35 6.27 -4.98
N THR A 71 17.14 5.28 -5.38
CA THR A 71 16.64 4.14 -6.15
C THR A 71 15.74 3.31 -5.25
N ALA A 72 14.45 3.62 -5.26
CA ALA A 72 13.39 2.82 -4.68
C ALA A 72 13.42 1.40 -5.27
N SER A 73 14.22 0.53 -4.66
CA SER A 73 14.29 -0.88 -4.98
C SER A 73 13.10 -1.56 -4.30
N LEU A 74 11.96 -1.48 -4.96
CA LEU A 74 10.73 -2.14 -4.57
C LEU A 74 10.93 -3.65 -4.70
N SER A 75 10.97 -4.32 -3.54
CA SER A 75 10.99 -5.76 -3.44
C SER A 75 9.71 -6.33 -4.02
N SER A 76 9.81 -6.91 -5.22
CA SER A 76 8.80 -7.78 -5.80
C SER A 76 8.69 -9.07 -4.98
N SER A 77 7.95 -9.02 -3.88
CA SER A 77 7.32 -10.19 -3.27
C SER A 77 5.83 -10.16 -3.62
N ASN A 78 5.37 -11.30 -4.15
CA ASN A 78 4.01 -11.64 -4.53
C ASN A 78 2.89 -10.76 -3.92
N THR A 79 2.02 -10.30 -4.81
CA THR A 79 0.62 -9.86 -4.60
C THR A 79 0.32 -8.56 -3.87
N GLU A 80 1.28 -7.87 -3.26
CA GLU A 80 0.99 -6.57 -2.62
C GLU A 80 1.67 -5.42 -3.36
N ARG A 81 0.85 -4.43 -3.74
CA ARG A 81 1.32 -3.20 -4.38
C ARG A 81 2.35 -2.51 -3.46
N PRO A 82 3.32 -1.78 -4.04
CA PRO A 82 4.28 -1.04 -3.22
C PRO A 82 3.53 -0.13 -2.24
N PRO A 83 4.00 -0.02 -0.99
CA PRO A 83 3.33 0.78 0.03
C PRO A 83 3.31 2.25 -0.41
N THR A 84 2.26 2.96 -0.04
CA THR A 84 2.02 4.35 -0.43
C THR A 84 2.27 5.29 0.73
N LEU A 85 2.97 6.40 0.49
CA LEU A 85 3.08 7.48 1.45
C LEU A 85 1.72 8.17 1.59
N ARG A 86 1.17 8.14 2.80
CA ARG A 86 -0.09 8.75 3.22
C ARG A 86 0.20 10.06 3.93
N LEU A 87 -0.31 11.16 3.39
CA LEU A 87 -0.27 12.48 4.03
C LEU A 87 -1.62 12.71 4.72
N LYS A 88 -1.61 12.77 6.05
CA LYS A 88 -2.80 13.01 6.86
C LYS A 88 -2.97 14.51 7.12
N SER A 89 -4.22 14.94 7.33
CA SER A 89 -4.58 16.34 7.58
C SER A 89 -4.05 16.88 8.91
N ASP A 90 -3.66 16.00 9.83
CA ASP A 90 -2.98 16.32 11.09
C ASP A 90 -1.48 16.62 10.91
N GLY A 91 -0.97 16.55 9.67
CA GLY A 91 0.44 16.78 9.34
C GLY A 91 1.32 15.54 9.42
N GLN A 92 0.78 14.37 9.76
CA GLN A 92 1.55 13.12 9.78
C GLN A 92 1.71 12.53 8.37
N ALA A 93 2.92 12.06 8.07
CA ALA A 93 3.21 11.33 6.84
C ALA A 93 3.60 9.88 7.18
N LEU A 94 2.79 8.90 6.77
CA LEU A 94 2.99 7.48 7.10
C LEU A 94 3.08 6.64 5.84
N ILE A 95 3.94 5.62 5.83
CA ILE A 95 3.98 4.65 4.73
C ILE A 95 2.98 3.55 5.07
N GLU A 96 1.87 3.49 4.33
CA GLU A 96 0.78 2.55 4.55
C GLU A 96 0.65 1.57 3.38
N GLU A 97 0.07 0.41 3.65
CA GLU A 97 -0.25 -0.57 2.61
C GLU A 97 -1.17 0.06 1.57
N ALA A 98 -0.93 -0.26 0.29
CA ALA A 98 -1.73 0.29 -0.79
C ALA A 98 -3.22 -0.02 -0.57
N MET A 99 -4.06 1.00 -0.73
CA MET A 99 -5.51 0.89 -0.56
C MET A 99 -6.08 -0.35 -1.26
N THR A 100 -6.84 -1.15 -0.50
CA THR A 100 -7.59 -2.28 -1.06
C THR A 100 -8.62 -1.78 -2.08
N SER A 101 -9.00 -2.63 -3.04
CA SER A 101 -9.99 -2.30 -4.07
C SER A 101 -11.32 -1.80 -3.48
N TRP A 102 -11.74 -2.43 -2.39
CA TRP A 102 -12.92 -2.01 -1.63
C TRP A 102 -12.76 -0.59 -1.07
N THR A 103 -11.62 -0.28 -0.44
CA THR A 103 -11.36 1.06 0.13
C THR A 103 -11.53 2.13 -0.94
N LYS A 104 -10.99 1.90 -2.15
CA LYS A 104 -11.08 2.86 -3.25
C LYS A 104 -12.52 3.14 -3.65
N GLN A 105 -13.32 2.08 -3.78
CA GLN A 105 -14.70 2.20 -4.20
C GLN A 105 -15.57 2.85 -3.11
N THR A 106 -15.33 2.54 -1.84
CA THR A 106 -16.05 3.16 -0.73
C THR A 106 -15.69 4.63 -0.59
N VAL A 107 -14.41 5.00 -0.71
CA VAL A 107 -13.97 6.40 -0.67
C VAL A 107 -14.59 7.20 -1.80
N GLU A 108 -14.65 6.66 -3.03
CA GLU A 108 -15.29 7.33 -4.16
C GLU A 108 -16.79 7.59 -3.90
N ARG A 109 -17.52 6.60 -3.38
CA ARG A 109 -18.94 6.77 -3.01
C ARG A 109 -19.16 7.77 -1.88
N VAL A 110 -18.27 7.80 -0.89
CA VAL A 110 -18.31 8.79 0.18
C VAL A 110 -18.05 10.18 -0.39
N ASP A 111 -17.12 10.33 -1.33
CA ASP A 111 -16.84 11.60 -2.00
C ASP A 111 -18.05 12.10 -2.81
N ASP A 112 -18.76 11.20 -3.50
CA ASP A 112 -20.02 11.53 -4.20
C ASP A 112 -21.12 12.02 -3.24
N LEU A 113 -21.19 11.45 -2.03
CA LEU A 113 -22.12 11.91 -0.97
C LEU A 113 -21.71 13.27 -0.39
N LEU A 114 -20.42 13.54 -0.26
CA LEU A 114 -19.93 14.85 0.15
C LEU A 114 -20.24 15.91 -0.92
N GLU A 115 -20.16 15.54 -2.20
CA GLU A 115 -20.54 16.42 -3.31
C GLU A 115 -22.05 16.71 -3.31
N SER A 116 -22.89 15.70 -3.06
CA SER A 116 -24.34 15.90 -3.01
C SER A 116 -24.79 16.75 -1.82
N PHE A 117 -24.13 16.60 -0.67
CA PHE A 117 -24.52 17.27 0.58
C PHE A 117 -23.89 18.67 0.74
N MET A 118 -22.63 18.84 0.39
CA MET A 118 -21.87 20.10 0.59
C MET A 118 -21.43 20.77 -0.73
N GLY A 119 -21.55 20.10 -1.87
CA GLY A 119 -21.03 20.62 -3.14
C GLY A 119 -19.50 20.59 -3.26
N ILE A 120 -18.82 19.80 -2.40
CA ILE A 120 -17.36 19.65 -2.42
C ILE A 120 -16.95 18.21 -2.67
N ARG A 121 -15.81 18.03 -3.35
CA ARG A 121 -15.10 16.76 -3.43
C ARG A 121 -13.78 16.87 -2.70
N ASP A 122 -13.62 16.07 -1.65
CA ASP A 122 -12.42 16.00 -0.83
C ASP A 122 -12.11 14.54 -0.52
N ASN A 123 -11.24 13.98 -1.36
CA ASN A 123 -10.78 12.61 -1.24
C ASN A 123 -10.09 12.34 0.11
N GLN A 124 -9.36 13.31 0.67
CA GLN A 124 -8.68 13.12 1.97
C GLN A 124 -9.70 13.06 3.11
N LEU A 125 -10.72 13.92 3.07
CA LEU A 125 -11.83 13.88 4.02
C LEU A 125 -12.60 12.56 3.93
N ALA A 126 -12.98 12.13 2.72
CA ALA A 126 -13.68 10.87 2.48
C ALA A 126 -12.91 9.66 3.04
N HIS A 127 -11.60 9.66 2.86
CA HIS A 127 -10.72 8.67 3.45
C HIS A 127 -10.74 8.65 4.97
N VAL A 128 -10.61 9.81 5.62
CA VAL A 128 -10.65 9.91 7.09
C VAL A 128 -11.98 9.38 7.63
N ILE A 129 -13.08 9.66 6.94
CA ILE A 129 -14.42 9.14 7.29
C ILE A 129 -14.46 7.62 7.18
N VAL A 130 -13.96 7.04 6.08
CA VAL A 130 -13.92 5.58 5.89
C VAL A 130 -13.03 4.89 6.91
N ASP A 131 -11.88 5.48 7.25
CA ASP A 131 -10.97 4.93 8.25
C ASP A 131 -11.58 4.98 9.66
N LEU A 132 -12.22 6.09 10.04
CA LEU A 132 -12.93 6.20 11.32
C LEU A 132 -14.09 5.21 11.43
N ALA A 133 -14.81 4.96 10.34
CA ALA A 133 -15.92 4.02 10.31
C ALA A 133 -15.47 2.56 10.46
N ARG A 134 -14.26 2.20 10.00
CA ARG A 134 -13.71 0.85 10.16
C ARG A 134 -13.51 0.46 11.62
N ASP A 135 -13.11 1.41 12.44
CA ASP A 135 -12.83 1.19 13.85
C ASP A 135 -14.10 1.10 14.72
N LYS A 136 -15.28 1.32 14.13
CA LYS A 136 -16.56 1.37 14.87
C LYS A 136 -17.47 0.21 14.51
N SER A 137 -18.34 -0.14 15.45
CA SER A 137 -19.26 -1.27 15.32
C SER A 137 -20.74 -0.86 15.32
N SER A 138 -21.05 0.31 15.86
CA SER A 138 -22.39 0.89 15.91
C SER A 138 -22.46 2.26 15.23
N VAL A 139 -23.64 2.58 14.69
CA VAL A 139 -23.97 3.87 14.07
C VAL A 139 -23.88 4.99 15.10
N ASP A 140 -24.39 4.78 16.31
CA ASP A 140 -24.40 5.81 17.37
C ASP A 140 -22.98 6.16 17.81
N GLU A 141 -22.12 5.14 17.93
CA GLU A 141 -20.69 5.34 18.21
C GLU A 141 -20.02 6.13 17.08
N PHE A 142 -20.37 5.84 15.83
CA PHE A 142 -19.83 6.56 14.68
C PHE A 142 -20.27 8.03 14.69
N ILE A 143 -21.55 8.32 14.97
CA ILE A 143 -22.08 9.69 15.11
C ILE A 143 -21.33 10.45 16.21
N GLU A 144 -21.17 9.85 17.38
CA GLU A 144 -20.44 10.48 18.50
C GLU A 144 -18.97 10.71 18.15
N THR A 145 -18.34 9.76 17.46
CA THR A 145 -16.92 9.87 17.08
C THR A 145 -16.70 10.96 16.04
N VAL A 146 -17.57 11.07 15.02
CA VAL A 146 -17.49 12.14 14.01
C VAL A 146 -17.69 13.50 14.68
N ALA A 147 -18.70 13.63 15.54
CA ALA A 147 -18.99 14.86 16.27
C ALA A 147 -17.87 15.29 17.23
N SER A 148 -17.24 14.32 17.92
CA SER A 148 -16.17 14.59 18.90
C SER A 148 -14.78 14.72 18.27
N SER A 149 -14.63 14.38 16.99
CA SER A 149 -13.34 14.47 16.31
C SER A 149 -12.96 15.94 16.07
N SER A 150 -11.71 16.29 16.40
CA SER A 150 -11.22 17.67 16.21
C SER A 150 -11.22 18.10 14.74
N SER A 151 -11.17 17.16 13.78
CA SER A 151 -11.17 17.46 12.34
C SER A 151 -12.57 17.49 11.74
N LEU A 152 -13.48 16.59 12.15
CA LEU A 152 -14.82 16.50 11.54
C LEU A 152 -15.90 17.24 12.34
N GLY A 153 -15.69 17.52 13.62
CA GLY A 153 -16.64 18.24 14.46
C GLY A 153 -16.94 19.66 13.98
N HIS A 154 -16.01 20.27 13.24
CA HIS A 154 -16.22 21.58 12.60
C HIS A 154 -17.26 21.56 11.47
N PHE A 155 -17.47 20.41 10.82
CA PHE A 155 -18.43 20.29 9.73
C PHE A 155 -19.88 20.21 10.22
N GLN A 156 -20.09 19.86 11.49
CA GLN A 156 -21.42 19.75 12.10
C GLN A 156 -22.40 18.93 11.24
N PHE A 157 -21.94 17.78 10.76
CA PHE A 157 -22.76 16.89 9.93
C PHE A 157 -24.06 16.51 10.62
N PRO A 158 -25.22 16.61 9.95
CA PRO A 158 -26.47 16.11 10.50
C PRO A 158 -26.39 14.61 10.80
N PRO A 159 -27.02 14.12 11.88
CA PRO A 159 -27.06 12.69 12.18
C PRO A 159 -27.56 11.85 11.00
N ASP A 160 -28.58 12.33 10.29
CA ASP A 160 -29.15 11.66 9.12
C ASP A 160 -28.09 11.45 8.01
N PHE A 161 -27.26 12.46 7.75
CA PHE A 161 -26.17 12.34 6.79
C PHE A 161 -25.09 11.35 7.25
N ILE A 162 -24.77 11.34 8.55
CA ILE A 162 -23.81 10.38 9.11
C ILE A 162 -24.34 8.94 9.00
N THR A 163 -25.65 8.73 9.15
CA THR A 163 -26.27 7.41 8.94
C THR A 163 -26.20 6.96 7.48
N GLU A 164 -26.35 7.88 6.53
CA GLU A 164 -26.19 7.60 5.10
C GLU A 164 -24.74 7.24 4.74
N LEU A 165 -23.77 7.99 5.28
CA LEU A 165 -22.35 7.66 5.17
C LEU A 165 -22.04 6.27 5.72
N TRP A 166 -22.59 5.94 6.89
CA TRP A 166 -22.43 4.62 7.50
C TRP A 166 -23.01 3.51 6.61
N SER A 167 -24.18 3.74 6.00
CA SER A 167 -24.81 2.79 5.08
C SER A 167 -24.01 2.56 3.79
N VAL A 168 -23.21 3.52 3.34
CA VAL A 168 -22.34 3.35 2.16
C VAL A 168 -21.07 2.56 2.50
N ILE A 169 -20.64 2.64 3.77
CA ILE A 169 -19.43 1.99 4.26
C ILE A 169 -19.69 0.53 4.69
N ARG A 170 -20.93 0.13 4.98
CA ARG A 170 -21.28 -1.21 5.49
C ARG A 170 -22.16 -2.00 4.53
#